data_AF-A0A9R1QT46-F1
#
_entry.id   AF-A0A9R1QT46-F1
#
_cell.length_a   1.000
_cell.length_b   1.000
_cell.length_c   1.000
_cell.angle_alpha   90.00
_cell.angle_beta   90.00
_cell.angle_gamma   90.00
#
_symmetry.space_group_name_H-M   'P 1'
#
loop_
_entity.id
_entity.type
_entity.pdbx_description
1 polymer ?
#
loop_
_entity_poly.entity_id
_entity_poly.type
_entity_poly.pdbx_seq_one_letter_code
_entity_poly.pdbx_strand_id
1 'polypeptide(L)'
;MARGLLEVHLVHAKGLSGTDFLGKIDPYVVVQFRSQERKSSTAGDAGRNPSWNEVFRFQINSSAANVQDKLVLRIMDHDNFSSDDFLGQATINVTDLISMGMESGTSRLNPAKYRVVTADNSYHGEIKIGITFTAHRRQLCFSLVD
;
A
#
# COMPACT_ATOMS: atom_id res chain seq x y z
N MET A 1 -6.55 -23.36 8.48
CA MET A 1 -5.74 -22.40 7.71
C MET A 1 -6.43 -21.05 7.76
N ALA A 2 -5.88 -20.10 8.51
CA ALA A 2 -6.43 -18.74 8.54
C ALA A 2 -6.08 -18.06 7.22
N ARG A 3 -7.09 -17.50 6.54
CA ARG A 3 -6.92 -16.69 5.35
C ARG A 3 -7.45 -15.30 5.64
N GLY A 4 -7.06 -14.30 4.88
CA GLY A 4 -7.60 -12.96 5.01
C GLY A 4 -7.38 -12.11 3.79
N LEU A 5 -7.98 -10.93 3.79
CA LEU A 5 -7.85 -9.91 2.77
C LEU A 5 -7.21 -8.67 3.39
N LEU A 6 -6.10 -8.23 2.82
CA LEU A 6 -5.49 -6.94 3.12
C LEU A 6 -5.90 -5.93 2.05
N GLU A 7 -6.58 -4.88 2.47
CA GLU A 7 -7.00 -3.76 1.65
C GLU A 7 -6.12 -2.55 1.95
N VAL A 8 -5.49 -2.00 0.92
CA VAL A 8 -4.64 -0.81 1.00
C VAL A 8 -5.34 0.31 0.24
N HIS A 9 -5.79 1.32 0.97
CA HIS A 9 -6.42 2.50 0.40
C HIS A 9 -5.37 3.58 0.18
N LEU A 10 -4.95 3.74 -1.07
CA LEU A 10 -4.02 4.76 -1.53
C LEU A 10 -4.78 6.06 -1.77
N VAL A 11 -4.53 7.10 -0.96
CA VAL A 11 -5.29 8.36 -1.06
C VAL A 11 -4.56 9.35 -1.96
N HIS A 12 -3.46 9.93 -1.48
CA HIS A 12 -2.68 10.94 -2.19
C HIS A 12 -1.25 10.99 -1.64
N ALA A 13 -0.35 11.64 -2.37
CA ALA A 13 0.95 12.04 -1.88
C ALA A 13 1.13 13.56 -1.98
N LYS A 14 2.05 14.11 -1.18
CA LYS A 14 2.30 15.55 -1.11
C LYS A 14 3.79 15.81 -0.94
N GLY A 15 4.31 16.77 -1.71
CA GLY A 15 5.68 17.27 -1.54
C GLY A 15 6.75 16.31 -2.01
N LEU A 16 6.45 15.48 -3.03
CA LEU A 16 7.42 14.58 -3.64
C LEU A 16 8.64 15.34 -4.16
N SER A 17 9.82 14.72 -4.07
CA SER A 17 11.03 15.18 -4.76
C SER A 17 10.98 14.71 -6.21
N GLY A 18 10.88 15.65 -7.14
CA GLY A 18 11.04 15.42 -8.56
C GLY A 18 11.91 16.55 -9.11
N THR A 19 12.82 16.19 -10.01
CA THR A 19 13.90 17.07 -10.50
C THR A 19 13.37 18.18 -11.41
N ASP A 20 12.15 18.04 -11.94
CA ASP A 20 11.55 19.02 -12.83
C ASP A 20 10.52 19.88 -12.10
N PHE A 21 11.02 21.00 -11.57
CA PHE A 21 10.21 22.10 -11.00
C PHE A 21 9.18 22.70 -11.98
N LEU A 22 9.17 22.27 -13.26
CA LEU A 22 8.36 22.80 -14.36
C LEU A 22 7.87 21.74 -15.37
N GLY A 23 8.17 20.45 -15.16
CA GLY A 23 7.85 19.37 -16.11
C GLY A 23 6.70 18.49 -15.63
N LYS A 24 5.93 17.95 -16.58
CA LYS A 24 4.91 16.91 -16.35
C LYS A 24 5.53 15.75 -15.59
N ILE A 25 5.27 15.67 -14.29
CA ILE A 25 5.48 14.42 -13.55
C ILE A 25 4.13 13.71 -13.50
N ASP A 26 4.15 12.47 -13.92
CA ASP A 26 3.01 11.58 -14.04
C ASP A 26 3.22 10.42 -13.04
N PRO A 27 3.12 10.67 -11.72
CA PRO A 27 3.50 9.70 -10.72
C PRO A 27 2.50 8.55 -10.60
N TYR A 28 3.03 7.35 -10.42
CA TYR A 28 2.27 6.15 -10.05
C TYR A 28 2.91 5.45 -8.87
N VAL A 29 2.14 4.60 -8.18
CA VAL A 29 2.58 3.89 -6.98
C VAL A 29 2.54 2.39 -7.23
N VAL A 30 3.67 1.74 -6.99
CA VAL A 30 3.80 0.29 -6.93
C VAL A 30 3.65 -0.15 -5.48
N VAL A 31 2.54 -0.81 -5.18
CA VAL A 31 2.23 -1.38 -3.86
C VAL A 31 2.63 -2.84 -3.85
N GLN A 32 3.62 -3.17 -3.04
CA GLN A 32 4.16 -4.52 -2.90
C GLN A 32 3.88 -5.06 -1.49
N PHE A 33 3.30 -6.24 -1.44
CA PHE A 33 3.06 -6.98 -0.21
C PHE A 33 3.36 -8.46 -0.41
N ARG A 34 4.36 -8.98 0.33
CA ARG A 34 4.90 -10.34 0.13
C ARG A 34 5.33 -10.54 -1.34
N SER A 35 4.84 -11.60 -1.99
CA SER A 35 5.08 -11.90 -3.41
C SER A 35 4.08 -11.24 -4.36
N GLN A 36 3.15 -10.44 -3.85
CA GLN A 36 2.14 -9.77 -4.66
C GLN A 36 2.53 -8.32 -4.90
N GLU A 37 2.39 -7.87 -6.15
CA GLU A 37 2.56 -6.49 -6.56
C GLU A 37 1.30 -5.99 -7.25
N ARG A 38 0.95 -4.73 -7.01
CA ARG A 38 -0.12 -4.00 -7.70
C ARG A 38 0.40 -2.61 -8.04
N LYS A 39 0.00 -2.08 -9.19
CA LYS A 39 0.33 -0.73 -9.63
C LYS A 39 -0.92 0.12 -9.62
N SER A 40 -0.80 1.37 -9.19
CA SER A 40 -1.85 2.37 -9.31
C SER A 40 -2.00 2.84 -10.75
N SER A 41 -3.11 3.53 -11.02
CA SER A 41 -3.16 4.40 -12.19
C SER A 41 -2.11 5.50 -12.09
N THR A 42 -1.67 5.98 -13.24
CA THR A 42 -0.78 7.14 -13.35
C THR A 42 -1.57 8.42 -13.08
N ALA A 43 -1.13 9.23 -12.12
CA ALA A 43 -1.75 10.52 -11.81
C ALA A 43 -1.22 11.61 -12.75
N GLY A 44 -1.74 11.62 -13.98
CA GLY A 44 -1.28 12.54 -15.01
C GLY A 44 -1.47 14.02 -14.65
N ASP A 45 -0.50 14.86 -15.00
CA ASP A 45 -0.52 16.32 -14.77
C ASP A 45 -0.72 16.74 -13.28
N ALA A 46 -0.50 15.81 -12.34
CA ALA A 46 -0.78 16.06 -10.92
C ALA A 46 0.40 16.74 -10.18
N GLY A 47 1.56 16.80 -10.81
CA GLY A 47 2.74 17.43 -10.24
C GLY A 47 3.15 16.76 -8.92
N ARG A 48 3.63 17.57 -7.96
CA ARG A 48 4.17 17.09 -6.68
C ARG A 48 3.11 16.65 -5.66
N ASN A 49 1.83 16.68 -6.05
CA ASN A 49 0.69 16.46 -5.15
C ASN A 49 -0.35 15.49 -5.75
N PRO A 50 0.07 14.29 -6.21
CA PRO A 50 -0.83 13.35 -6.87
C PRO A 50 -1.89 12.78 -5.95
N SER A 51 -3.08 12.52 -6.51
CA SER A 51 -4.20 11.88 -5.83
C SER A 51 -4.70 10.71 -6.66
N TRP A 52 -4.80 9.54 -6.03
CA TRP A 52 -5.25 8.31 -6.69
C TRP A 52 -6.62 7.87 -6.17
N ASN A 53 -6.82 7.89 -4.85
CA ASN A 53 -8.04 7.36 -4.20
C ASN A 53 -8.39 5.94 -4.67
N GLU A 54 -7.38 5.07 -4.74
CA GLU A 54 -7.49 3.69 -5.22
C GLU A 54 -7.37 2.68 -4.08
N VAL A 55 -8.02 1.53 -4.23
CA VAL A 55 -7.97 0.44 -3.24
C VAL A 55 -7.34 -0.79 -3.87
N PHE A 56 -6.24 -1.26 -3.28
CA PHE A 56 -5.57 -2.49 -3.66
C PHE A 56 -5.93 -3.62 -2.70
N ARG A 57 -6.13 -4.82 -3.25
CA ARG A 57 -6.53 -6.01 -2.51
C ARG A 57 -5.48 -7.09 -2.64
N PHE A 58 -4.98 -7.57 -1.50
CA PHE A 58 -3.99 -8.64 -1.40
C PHE A 58 -4.55 -9.81 -0.60
N GLN A 59 -4.49 -11.00 -1.17
CA GLN A 59 -4.95 -12.22 -0.49
C GLN A 59 -3.86 -12.78 0.40
N ILE A 60 -4.20 -13.08 1.66
CA ILE A 60 -3.34 -13.77 2.61
C ILE A 60 -3.83 -15.21 2.71
N ASN A 61 -3.08 -16.14 2.10
CA ASN A 61 -3.45 -17.56 2.03
C ASN A 61 -2.79 -18.44 3.10
N SER A 62 -1.82 -17.89 3.84
CA SER A 62 -1.05 -18.64 4.86
C SER A 62 -1.45 -18.23 6.28
N SER A 63 -1.54 -19.24 7.16
CA SER A 63 -1.92 -19.10 8.57
C SER A 63 -0.87 -18.42 9.43
N ALA A 64 0.37 -18.29 8.93
CA ALA A 64 1.41 -17.55 9.61
C ALA A 64 1.37 -16.09 9.12
N ALA A 65 1.02 -15.16 10.01
CA ALA A 65 1.65 -13.86 9.97
C ALA A 65 3.16 -14.15 9.94
N ASN A 66 3.82 -13.82 8.84
CA ASN A 66 5.28 -13.91 8.86
C ASN A 66 5.72 -12.83 9.84
N VAL A 67 6.74 -13.13 10.66
CA VAL A 67 7.23 -12.22 11.71
C VAL A 67 7.64 -10.85 11.15
N GLN A 68 7.74 -10.70 9.81
CA GLN A 68 8.12 -9.46 9.13
C GLN A 68 7.22 -9.12 7.92
N ASP A 69 5.89 -9.12 8.08
CA ASP A 69 4.98 -8.64 7.04
C ASP A 69 5.11 -7.11 6.87
N LYS A 70 5.75 -6.72 5.77
CA LYS A 70 5.98 -5.32 5.37
C LYS A 70 5.20 -5.00 4.10
N LEU A 71 4.52 -3.85 4.13
CA LEU A 71 3.92 -3.22 2.96
C LEU A 71 4.88 -2.17 2.45
N VAL A 72 5.30 -2.28 1.19
CA VAL A 72 6.22 -1.33 0.54
C VAL A 72 5.44 -0.60 -0.55
N LEU A 73 5.48 0.73 -0.51
CA LEU A 73 4.90 1.60 -1.52
C LEU A 73 6.04 2.34 -2.21
N ARG A 74 6.29 2.04 -3.47
CA ARG A 74 7.29 2.74 -4.29
C ARG A 74 6.57 3.72 -5.19
N ILE A 75 7.02 4.96 -5.19
CA ILE A 75 6.50 6.04 -6.01
C ILE A 75 7.46 6.20 -7.18
N MET A 76 6.92 6.06 -8.38
CA MET A 76 7.64 6.11 -9.64
C MET A 76 7.06 7.24 -10.50
N ASP A 77 7.87 7.89 -11.31
CA ASP A 77 7.42 8.79 -12.36
C ASP A 77 7.33 8.03 -13.67
N HIS A 78 6.19 8.12 -14.38
CA HIS A 78 6.04 7.45 -15.65
C HIS A 78 6.52 8.34 -16.81
N ASP A 79 7.62 7.94 -17.44
CA ASP A 79 8.15 8.61 -18.61
C ASP A 79 7.83 7.84 -19.89
N ASN A 80 7.27 8.53 -20.88
CA ASN A 80 6.95 7.90 -22.17
C ASN A 80 8.19 7.60 -23.05
N PHE A 81 9.33 8.24 -22.77
CA PHE A 81 10.53 8.18 -23.63
C PHE A 81 11.80 7.70 -22.91
N SER A 82 11.77 7.57 -21.58
CA SER A 82 12.87 7.14 -20.72
C SER A 82 12.44 5.99 -19.81
N SER A 83 13.39 5.45 -19.03
CA SER A 83 13.04 4.56 -17.92
C SER A 83 12.33 5.34 -16.84
N ASP A 84 11.31 4.76 -16.22
CA ASP A 84 10.59 5.37 -15.10
C ASP A 84 11.54 5.74 -13.95
N ASP A 85 11.42 6.98 -13.45
CA ASP A 85 12.28 7.50 -12.39
C ASP A 85 11.73 7.16 -11.00
N PHE A 86 12.62 6.77 -10.08
CA PHE A 86 12.25 6.49 -8.70
C PHE A 86 12.17 7.79 -7.88
N LEU A 87 10.95 8.16 -7.47
CA LEU A 87 10.71 9.38 -6.68
C LEU A 87 10.83 9.14 -5.17
N GLY A 88 10.65 7.90 -4.72
CA GLY A 88 10.83 7.51 -3.33
C GLY A 88 9.95 6.34 -2.90
N GLN A 89 10.06 5.93 -1.64
CA GLN A 89 9.25 4.84 -1.10
C GLN A 89 8.82 5.06 0.35
N ALA A 90 7.73 4.40 0.74
CA ALA A 90 7.30 4.27 2.13
C ALA A 90 7.18 2.79 2.50
N THR A 91 7.69 2.42 3.68
CA THR A 91 7.61 1.06 4.20
C THR A 91 6.84 1.05 5.50
N ILE A 92 5.86 0.16 5.60
CA ILE A 92 4.93 0.09 6.72
C ILE A 92 4.88 -1.35 7.23
N ASN A 93 5.12 -1.52 8.54
CA ASN A 93 4.97 -2.82 9.18
C ASN A 93 3.47 -3.07 9.40
N VAL A 94 2.95 -4.15 8.81
CA VAL A 94 1.55 -4.55 8.93
C VAL A 94 1.36 -5.85 9.72
N THR A 95 2.44 -6.40 10.28
CA THR A 95 2.43 -7.61 11.11
C THR A 95 1.40 -7.50 12.23
N ASP A 96 1.48 -6.47 13.09
CA ASP A 96 0.56 -6.32 14.23
C ASP A 96 -0.89 -6.13 13.78
N LEU A 97 -1.09 -5.37 12.70
CA LEU A 97 -2.41 -5.17 12.10
C LEU A 97 -3.02 -6.52 11.69
N ILE A 98 -2.26 -7.34 10.95
CA ILE A 98 -2.71 -8.65 10.50
C ILE A 98 -2.97 -9.58 11.69
N SER A 99 -2.06 -9.64 12.66
CA SER A 99 -2.20 -10.47 13.86
C SER A 99 -3.47 -10.13 14.64
N MET A 100 -3.68 -8.86 14.96
CA MET A 100 -4.88 -8.40 15.66
C MET A 100 -6.17 -8.74 14.90
N GLY A 101 -6.16 -8.61 13.57
CA GLY A 101 -7.34 -8.92 12.76
C GLY A 101 -7.54 -10.43 12.54
N MET A 102 -6.50 -11.25 12.64
CA MET A 102 -6.66 -12.71 12.68
C MET A 102 -7.36 -13.16 13.97
N GLU A 103 -7.05 -12.52 15.09
CA GLU A 103 -7.69 -12.80 16.40
C GLU A 103 -9.11 -12.21 16.48
N SER A 104 -9.25 -10.93 16.16
CA SER A 104 -10.50 -10.16 16.32
C SER A 104 -11.46 -10.28 15.13
N GLY A 105 -11.01 -10.82 14.00
CA GLY A 105 -11.76 -10.92 12.74
C GLY A 105 -11.53 -9.77 11.76
N THR A 106 -11.32 -8.54 12.25
CA THR A 106 -11.00 -7.37 11.42
C THR A 106 -10.15 -6.40 12.20
N SER A 107 -9.21 -5.75 11.52
CA SER A 107 -8.38 -4.68 12.07
C SER A 107 -8.19 -3.59 11.01
N ARG A 108 -8.04 -2.34 11.45
CA ARG A 108 -7.89 -1.21 10.53
C ARG A 108 -6.91 -0.18 11.06
N LEU A 109 -6.19 0.40 10.12
CA LEU A 109 -5.35 1.56 10.28
C LEU A 109 -5.99 2.68 9.47
N ASN A 110 -6.47 3.71 10.18
CA ASN A 110 -7.08 4.87 9.55
C ASN A 110 -6.07 5.54 8.60
N PRO A 111 -6.53 6.20 7.52
CA PRO A 111 -5.65 6.89 6.59
C PRO A 111 -4.66 7.84 7.27
N ALA A 112 -3.40 7.43 7.30
CA ALA A 112 -2.30 8.12 7.96
C ALA A 112 -1.23 8.51 6.95
N LYS A 113 -0.44 9.52 7.31
CA LYS A 113 0.66 10.05 6.49
C LYS A 113 1.95 9.31 6.82
N TYR A 114 2.65 8.85 5.79
CA TYR A 114 3.93 8.16 5.90
C TYR A 114 4.99 8.94 5.14
N ARG A 115 6.19 9.01 5.69
CA ARG A 115 7.32 9.69 5.06
C ARG A 115 7.77 8.93 3.82
N VAL A 116 8.03 9.65 2.76
CA VAL A 116 8.62 9.11 1.53
C VAL A 116 10.14 9.28 1.62
N VAL A 117 10.86 8.18 1.41
CA VAL A 117 12.32 8.09 1.46
C VAL A 117 12.86 7.92 0.05
N THR A 118 13.75 8.81 -0.37
CA THR A 118 14.40 8.76 -1.69
C THR A 118 15.56 7.76 -1.71
N ALA A 119 16.18 7.56 -2.88
CA ALA A 119 17.34 6.68 -3.03
C ALA A 119 18.52 7.13 -2.16
N ASP A 120 18.68 8.44 -1.97
CA ASP A 120 19.72 9.07 -1.13
C ASP A 120 19.42 8.99 0.37
N ASN A 121 18.42 8.19 0.77
CA ASN A 121 17.95 8.06 2.15
C ASN A 121 17.46 9.37 2.78
N SER A 122 17.09 10.34 1.94
CA SER A 122 16.53 11.63 2.35
C SER A 122 15.00 11.57 2.38
N TYR A 123 14.40 12.36 3.26
CA TYR A 123 12.94 12.40 3.40
C TYR A 123 12.35 13.53 2.55
N HIS A 124 11.51 13.17 1.59
CA HIS A 124 10.87 14.13 0.68
C HIS A 124 9.38 13.88 0.55
N GLY A 125 8.61 14.67 1.31
CA GLY A 125 7.16 14.61 1.26
C GLY A 125 6.57 13.43 2.03
N GLU A 126 5.29 13.20 1.77
CA GLU A 126 4.46 12.25 2.49
C GLU A 126 3.46 11.56 1.56
N ILE A 127 3.11 10.32 1.88
CA ILE A 127 2.06 9.55 1.22
C ILE A 127 1.00 9.18 2.25
N LYS A 128 -0.27 9.42 1.93
CA LYS A 128 -1.40 9.13 2.82
C LYS A 128 -2.06 7.83 2.38
N ILE A 129 -2.06 6.83 3.27
CA ILE A 129 -2.74 5.56 3.03
C ILE A 129 -3.51 5.06 4.25
N GLY A 130 -4.61 4.35 4.01
CA GLY A 130 -5.29 3.53 5.01
C GLY A 130 -5.06 2.05 4.73
N ILE A 131 -5.14 1.22 5.78
CA ILE A 131 -4.96 -0.22 5.65
C ILE A 131 -6.07 -0.92 6.43
N THR A 132 -6.75 -1.88 5.82
CA THR A 132 -7.75 -2.71 6.52
C THR A 132 -7.41 -4.16 6.28
N PHE A 133 -7.42 -4.97 7.33
CA PHE A 133 -7.28 -6.40 7.23
C PHE A 133 -8.56 -7.09 7.73
N THR A 134 -9.07 -8.01 6.94
CA THR A 134 -10.26 -8.80 7.27
C THR A 134 -9.93 -10.28 7.20
N ALA A 135 -10.06 -10.99 8.32
CA ALA A 135 -9.87 -12.44 8.36
C ALA A 135 -11.06 -13.14 7.69
N HIS A 136 -10.76 -14.08 6.81
CA HIS A 136 -11.75 -14.97 6.24
C HIS A 136 -12.05 -16.07 7.25
N ARG A 137 -13.05 -15.84 8.10
CA ARG A 137 -13.59 -16.89 8.97
C ARG A 137 -14.37 -17.87 8.09
N ARG A 138 -13.91 -19.11 8.04
CA ARG A 138 -14.71 -20.21 7.50
C ARG A 138 -15.93 -20.32 8.44
N GLN A 139 -17.12 -19.98 7.95
CA GLN A 139 -18.35 -20.37 8.65
C GLN A 139 -18.30 -21.90 8.77
N LEU A 140 -18.02 -22.40 9.96
CA LEU A 140 -18.40 -23.75 10.29
C LEU A 140 -19.92 -23.67 10.44
N CYS A 141 -20.64 -23.96 9.36
CA CYS A 141 -22.05 -24.28 9.46
C CYS A 141 -22.16 -25.49 10.39
N PHE A 142 -22.41 -25.24 11.67
CA PHE A 142 -23.08 -26.20 12.52
C PHE A 142 -24.53 -26.23 12.03
N SER A 143 -24.80 -27.02 11.00
CA SER A 143 -26.14 -27.57 10.83
C SER A 143 -26.38 -28.46 12.05
N LEU A 144 -27.08 -27.90 13.04
CA LEU A 144 -27.69 -28.65 14.12
C LEU A 144 -28.60 -29.70 13.46
N VAL A 145 -28.23 -30.96 13.63
CA VAL A 145 -29.12 -32.09 13.39
C VAL A 145 -30.06 -32.10 14.58
N ASP A 146 -31.31 -31.74 14.36
CA ASP A 146 -32.46 -32.22 15.12
C ASP A 146 -33.60 -32.49 14.13
#